data_AF-X1K2A7-F1
#
_entry.id   AF-X1K2A7-F1
#
_cell.length_a   1.000
_cell.length_b   1.000
_cell.length_c   1.000
_cell.angle_alpha   90.00
_cell.angle_beta   90.00
_cell.angle_gamma   90.00
#
_symmetry.space_group_name_H-M   'P 1'
#
loop_
_entity.id
_entity.type
_entity.pdbx_description
1 polymer ?
#
loop_
_entity_poly.entity_id
_entity_poly.type
_entity_poly.pdbx_seq_one_letter_code
_entity_poly.pdbx_strand_id
1 'polypeptide(L)'
;MKEMGNGMSKNRGFSAMLIPTIVMGVIAAVILFIGYQKGGGEHILGLKSAGNLLLQIIPLLIFAFIVAGMVQHLVPVEMMSKWVGTESGFRGILIGTAIGGSMLGGPYVCLPIAAGLLRVGASVI
;
A
#
# COMPACT_ATOMS: atom_id res chain seq x y z
N MET A 1 -13.54 -9.64 -41.54
CA MET A 1 -14.33 -9.41 -40.32
C MET A 1 -13.36 -9.27 -39.14
N LYS A 2 -12.36 -8.37 -39.20
CA LYS A 2 -12.38 -6.95 -38.79
C LYS A 2 -13.38 -6.62 -37.67
N GLU A 3 -12.80 -6.24 -36.53
CA GLU A 3 -13.34 -5.48 -35.40
C GLU A 3 -14.37 -6.18 -34.51
N MET A 4 -13.96 -6.54 -33.28
CA MET A 4 -14.70 -6.33 -32.02
C MET A 4 -13.93 -6.98 -30.86
N GLY A 5 -13.13 -6.18 -30.16
CA GLY A 5 -12.38 -6.59 -28.97
C GLY A 5 -11.37 -5.55 -28.49
N ASN A 6 -11.60 -4.29 -28.85
CA ASN A 6 -10.83 -3.13 -28.43
C ASN A 6 -11.20 -2.77 -26.98
N GLY A 7 -10.20 -2.48 -26.13
CA GLY A 7 -10.33 -1.38 -25.17
C GLY A 7 -10.35 -1.65 -23.66
N MET A 8 -10.35 -2.88 -23.15
CA MET A 8 -10.54 -3.12 -21.69
C MET A 8 -9.28 -3.42 -20.85
N SER A 9 -8.08 -3.03 -21.30
CA SER A 9 -6.84 -3.29 -20.52
C SER A 9 -6.07 -2.04 -20.08
N LYS A 10 -6.70 -0.85 -20.10
CA LYS A 10 -6.03 0.39 -19.66
C LYS A 10 -6.43 0.89 -18.27
N ASN A 11 -7.42 0.27 -17.62
CA ASN A 11 -8.02 0.79 -16.37
C ASN A 11 -7.95 -0.16 -15.16
N ARG A 12 -7.21 -1.28 -15.24
CA ARG A 12 -7.20 -2.25 -14.12
C ARG A 12 -6.64 -1.65 -12.83
N GLY A 13 -5.59 -0.83 -12.89
CA GLY A 13 -5.00 -0.22 -11.70
C GLY A 13 -5.91 0.80 -11.02
N PHE A 14 -6.57 1.67 -11.81
CA PHE A 14 -7.46 2.69 -11.28
C PHE A 14 -8.76 2.07 -10.74
N SER A 15 -9.40 1.20 -11.51
CA SER A 15 -10.61 0.48 -11.07
C SER A 15 -10.36 -0.43 -9.87
N ALA A 16 -9.18 -1.05 -9.74
CA ALA A 16 -8.83 -1.87 -8.59
C ALA A 16 -8.69 -1.08 -7.28
N MET A 17 -8.33 0.21 -7.34
CA MET A 17 -8.26 1.07 -6.14
C MET A 17 -9.60 1.73 -5.83
N LEU A 18 -10.39 2.07 -6.85
CA LEU A 18 -11.70 2.71 -6.68
C LEU A 18 -12.70 1.83 -5.92
N ILE A 19 -12.74 0.52 -6.20
CA ILE A 19 -13.69 -0.39 -5.54
C ILE A 19 -13.44 -0.43 -4.02
N PRO A 20 -12.23 -0.71 -3.51
CA PRO A 20 -11.91 -0.61 -2.09
C PRO A 20 -12.23 0.76 -1.48
N THR A 21 -11.90 1.86 -2.18
CA THR A 21 -12.16 3.22 -1.68
C THR A 21 -13.66 3.48 -1.52
N ILE A 22 -14.48 3.08 -2.49
CA ILE A 22 -15.93 3.23 -2.42
C ILE A 22 -16.50 2.38 -1.29
N VAL A 23 -16.10 1.11 -1.18
CA VAL A 23 -16.56 0.20 -0.12
C VAL A 23 -16.23 0.76 1.26
N MET A 24 -14.98 1.19 1.47
CA MET A 24 -14.56 1.81 2.74
C MET A 24 -15.29 3.12 3.01
N GLY A 25 -15.52 3.95 1.98
CA GLY A 25 -16.26 5.19 2.09
C GLY A 25 -17.71 4.98 2.55
N VAL A 26 -18.39 3.96 2.01
CA VAL A 26 -19.74 3.59 2.42
C VAL A 26 -19.76 3.12 3.88
N ILE A 27 -18.83 2.24 4.27
CA ILE A 27 -18.72 1.77 5.65
C ILE A 27 -18.49 2.93 6.61
N ALA A 28 -17.56 3.84 6.28
CA ALA A 28 -17.28 5.02 7.09
C ALA A 28 -18.52 5.92 7.24
N ALA A 29 -19.26 6.15 6.16
CA ALA A 29 -20.50 6.93 6.18
C ALA A 29 -21.58 6.29 7.09
N VAL A 30 -21.74 4.97 7.02
CA VAL A 30 -22.69 4.23 7.89
C VAL A 30 -22.29 4.34 9.36
N ILE A 31 -21.01 4.16 9.69
CA ILE A 31 -20.53 4.27 11.08
C ILE A 31 -20.69 5.70 11.61
N LEU A 32 -20.38 6.71 10.80
CA LEU A 32 -20.60 8.11 11.18
C LEU A 32 -22.09 8.41 11.38
N PHE A 33 -22.96 7.88 10.53
CA PHE A 33 -24.41 8.05 10.67
C PHE A 33 -24.93 7.41 11.97
N ILE A 34 -24.47 6.21 12.32
CA ILE A 34 -24.79 5.55 13.60
C ILE A 34 -24.26 6.37 14.79
N GLY A 35 -23.03 6.89 14.69
CA GLY A 35 -22.43 7.75 15.72
C GLY A 35 -23.14 9.10 15.88
N TYR A 36 -23.74 9.61 14.81
CA TYR A 36 -24.59 10.80 14.85
C TYR A 36 -25.92 10.52 15.55
N GLN A 37 -26.59 9.42 15.21
CA GLN A 37 -27.86 8.98 15.82
C GLN A 37 -27.75 8.71 17.32
N LYS A 38 -26.56 8.34 17.81
CA LYS A 38 -26.31 8.17 19.26
C LYS A 38 -26.37 9.47 20.06
N GLY A 39 -26.33 10.65 19.43
CA GLY A 39 -26.60 11.96 20.06
C GLY A 39 -25.55 12.47 21.08
N GLY A 40 -24.65 11.61 21.58
CA GLY A 40 -23.68 11.95 22.64
C GLY A 40 -22.39 12.65 22.19
N GLY A 41 -22.27 13.09 20.93
CA GLY A 41 -21.04 13.70 20.41
C GLY A 41 -19.92 12.71 20.06
N GLU A 42 -20.19 11.40 20.14
CA GLU A 42 -19.27 10.31 19.81
C GLU A 42 -18.69 10.40 18.38
N HIS A 43 -19.47 10.93 17.42
CA HIS A 43 -19.00 11.16 16.06
C HIS A 43 -17.86 12.20 15.99
N ILE A 44 -17.89 13.24 16.84
CA ILE A 44 -16.84 14.27 16.92
C ILE A 44 -15.57 13.69 17.55
N LEU A 45 -15.72 12.88 18.60
CA LEU A 45 -14.59 12.19 19.23
C LEU A 45 -13.94 11.19 18.26
N GLY A 46 -14.75 10.43 17.52
CA GLY A 46 -14.28 9.53 16.46
C GLY A 46 -13.53 10.28 15.36
N LEU A 47 -14.05 11.41 14.90
CA LEU A 47 -13.40 12.23 13.86
C LEU A 47 -12.10 12.86 14.36
N LYS A 48 -12.06 13.31 15.62
CA LYS A 48 -10.86 13.87 16.25
C LYS A 48 -9.76 12.81 16.40
N SER A 49 -10.15 11.59 16.81
CA SER A 49 -9.23 10.46 16.89
C SER A 49 -8.69 10.07 15.51
N ALA A 50 -9.57 10.00 14.50
CA ALA A 50 -9.18 9.74 13.12
C ALA A 50 -8.20 10.81 12.59
N GLY A 51 -8.45 12.10 12.88
CA GLY A 51 -7.56 13.19 12.51
C GLY A 51 -6.18 13.09 13.18
N ASN A 52 -6.14 12.72 14.47
CA ASN A 52 -4.88 12.55 15.18
C ASN A 52 -4.06 11.36 14.64
N LEU A 53 -4.72 10.25 14.31
CA LEU A 53 -4.07 9.11 13.65
C LEU A 53 -3.52 9.50 12.28
N LEU A 54 -4.29 10.24 11.49
CA LEU A 54 -3.86 10.71 10.17
C LEU A 54 -2.63 11.62 10.27
N LEU A 55 -2.61 12.55 11.24
CA LEU A 55 -1.45 13.42 11.47
C LEU A 55 -0.20 12.67 11.92
N GLN A 56 -0.33 11.57 12.66
CA GLN A 56 0.81 10.73 13.03
C GLN A 56 1.34 9.90 11.86
N ILE A 57 0.45 9.39 11.01
CA ILE A 57 0.83 8.46 9.93
C ILE A 57 1.31 9.21 8.67
N ILE A 58 0.81 10.41 8.38
CA ILE A 58 1.25 11.22 7.21
C ILE A 58 2.78 11.40 7.13
N PRO A 59 3.47 11.90 8.16
CA PRO A 59 4.92 12.14 8.07
C PRO A 59 5.67 10.82 7.84
N LEU A 60 5.25 9.74 8.53
CA LEU A 60 5.80 8.40 8.33
C LEU A 60 5.63 7.93 6.87
N LEU A 61 4.43 8.08 6.29
CA LEU A 61 4.14 7.72 4.90
C LEU A 61 4.98 8.52 3.91
N ILE A 62 5.15 9.82 4.12
CA ILE A 62 5.97 10.68 3.24
C ILE A 62 7.40 10.12 3.16
N PHE A 63 8.04 9.87 4.31
CA PHE A 63 9.39 9.32 4.31
C PHE A 63 9.44 7.90 3.72
N ALA A 64 8.46 7.04 4.04
CA ALA A 64 8.39 5.70 3.46
C ALA A 64 8.25 5.71 1.93
N PHE A 65 7.43 6.62 1.38
CA PHE A 65 7.29 6.78 -0.07
C PHE A 65 8.54 7.36 -0.73
N ILE A 66 9.22 8.31 -0.08
CA ILE A 66 10.50 8.84 -0.57
C ILE A 66 11.52 7.70 -0.65
N VAL A 67 11.68 6.91 0.42
CA VAL A 67 12.58 5.75 0.44
C VAL A 67 12.18 4.76 -0.64
N ALA A 68 10.90 4.39 -0.74
CA ALA A 68 10.40 3.47 -1.74
C ALA A 68 10.61 3.95 -3.19
N GLY A 69 10.53 5.26 -3.44
CA GLY A 69 10.78 5.85 -4.76
C GLY A 69 12.28 5.94 -5.08
N MET A 70 13.10 6.28 -4.09
CA MET A 70 14.56 6.37 -4.23
C MET A 70 15.20 4.99 -4.42
N VAL A 71 14.72 3.96 -3.72
CA VAL A 71 15.18 2.58 -3.90
C VAL A 71 15.03 2.12 -5.36
N GLN A 72 14.00 2.59 -6.08
CA GLN A 72 13.81 2.24 -7.50
C GLN A 72 14.90 2.83 -8.42
N HIS A 73 15.53 3.93 -8.01
CA HIS A 73 16.54 4.61 -8.80
C HIS A 73 17.97 4.26 -8.36
N LEU A 74 18.15 3.93 -7.07
CA LEU A 74 19.47 3.63 -6.49
C LEU A 74 19.86 2.16 -6.61
N VAL A 75 18.92 1.23 -6.79
CA VAL A 75 19.22 -0.20 -6.80
C VAL A 75 19.27 -0.76 -8.22
N PRO A 76 20.44 -1.23 -8.70
CA PRO A 76 20.56 -1.94 -9.98
C PRO A 76 19.77 -3.25 -9.95
N VAL A 77 19.15 -3.60 -11.08
CA VAL A 77 18.33 -4.82 -11.23
C VAL A 77 19.14 -6.08 -10.88
N GLU A 78 20.46 -6.07 -11.10
CA GLU A 78 21.36 -7.18 -10.80
C GLU A 78 21.57 -7.41 -9.30
N MET A 79 21.44 -6.38 -8.46
CA MET A 79 21.47 -6.57 -7.00
C MET A 79 20.13 -7.14 -6.49
N MET A 80 19.02 -6.76 -7.11
CA MET A 80 17.69 -7.25 -6.74
C MET A 80 17.51 -8.73 -7.08
N SER A 81 17.98 -9.20 -8.24
CA SER A 81 17.91 -10.62 -8.60
C SER A 81 18.69 -11.50 -7.62
N LYS A 82 19.79 -10.99 -7.07
CA LYS A 82 20.68 -11.68 -6.12
C LYS A 82 20.17 -11.70 -4.68
N TRP A 83 19.45 -10.65 -4.25
CA TRP A 83 18.95 -10.51 -2.88
C TRP A 83 17.49 -10.95 -2.72
N VAL A 84 16.66 -10.75 -3.75
CA VAL A 84 15.20 -10.94 -3.68
C VAL A 84 14.65 -11.80 -4.84
N GLY A 85 15.37 -11.91 -5.96
CA GLY A 85 14.97 -12.71 -7.12
C GLY A 85 15.36 -14.18 -7.07
N THR A 86 15.23 -14.86 -8.20
CA THR A 86 15.34 -16.33 -8.35
C THR A 86 16.66 -16.93 -7.86
N GLU A 87 17.76 -16.15 -7.84
CA GLU A 87 19.04 -16.59 -7.27
C GLU A 87 19.05 -16.59 -5.73
N SER A 88 18.15 -15.86 -5.08
CA SER A 88 18.13 -15.73 -3.62
C SER A 88 17.48 -16.92 -2.90
N GLY A 89 16.56 -17.62 -3.56
CA GLY A 89 15.91 -18.83 -3.05
C GLY A 89 15.45 -18.72 -1.58
N PHE A 90 15.80 -19.71 -0.75
CA PHE A 90 15.44 -19.74 0.68
C PHE A 90 16.12 -18.63 1.52
N ARG A 91 17.29 -18.13 1.09
CA ARG A 91 18.01 -17.05 1.79
C ARG A 91 17.27 -15.72 1.65
N GLY A 92 16.69 -15.45 0.49
CA GLY A 92 15.86 -14.28 0.23
C GLY A 92 14.61 -14.25 1.11
N ILE A 93 13.98 -15.40 1.32
CA ILE A 93 12.80 -15.53 2.20
C ILE A 93 13.18 -15.23 3.66
N LEU A 94 14.29 -15.79 4.15
CA LEU A 94 14.77 -15.56 5.52
C LEU A 94 15.16 -14.10 5.77
N ILE A 95 15.91 -13.51 4.83
CA ILE A 95 16.34 -12.10 4.92
C ILE A 95 15.14 -11.16 4.75
N GLY A 96 14.25 -11.44 3.79
CA GLY A 96 13.03 -10.67 3.57
C GLY A 96 12.07 -10.72 4.76
N THR A 97 11.96 -11.88 5.42
CA THR A 97 11.15 -12.04 6.64
C THR A 97 11.80 -11.31 7.82
N ALA A 98 13.12 -11.39 7.97
CA ALA A 98 13.84 -10.66 9.02
C ALA A 98 13.74 -9.14 8.85
N ILE A 99 13.94 -8.63 7.63
CA ILE A 99 13.83 -7.20 7.32
C ILE A 99 12.37 -6.74 7.41
N GLY A 100 11.43 -7.52 6.87
CA GLY A 100 9.99 -7.22 6.93
C GLY A 100 9.44 -7.25 8.35
N GLY A 101 9.92 -8.18 9.18
CA GLY A 101 9.61 -8.21 10.61
C GLY A 101 10.28 -7.09 11.41
N SER A 102 11.46 -6.64 10.98
CA SER A 102 12.18 -5.51 11.59
C SER A 102 11.59 -4.15 11.20
N MET A 103 10.92 -4.06 10.05
CA MET A 103 10.07 -2.92 9.69
C MET A 103 8.82 -2.92 10.57
N LEU A 104 8.99 -2.58 11.85
CA LEU A 104 7.95 -2.41 12.85
C LEU A 104 7.08 -1.14 12.60
N GLY A 105 6.82 -0.82 11.32
CA GLY A 105 6.07 0.35 10.84
C GLY A 105 4.69 0.01 10.28
N GLY A 106 4.24 -1.25 10.44
CA GLY A 106 2.96 -1.73 9.96
C GLY A 106 2.82 -1.70 8.43
N PRO A 107 1.61 -1.92 7.88
CA PRO A 107 1.36 -1.92 6.44
C PRO A 107 1.74 -0.59 5.76
N TYR A 108 1.82 0.51 6.52
CA TYR A 108 2.11 1.85 6.01
C TYR A 108 3.53 2.02 5.48
N VAL A 109 4.51 1.29 6.00
CA VAL A 109 5.91 1.37 5.53
C VAL A 109 6.26 0.23 4.58
N CYS A 110 5.75 -0.98 4.86
CA CYS A 110 6.07 -2.17 4.06
C CYS A 110 5.43 -2.14 2.67
N LEU A 111 4.18 -1.66 2.53
CA LEU A 111 3.48 -1.67 1.24
C LEU A 111 4.10 -0.73 0.20
N PRO A 112 4.46 0.54 0.53
CA PRO A 112 5.17 1.41 -0.41
C PRO A 112 6.49 0.80 -0.90
N ILE A 113 7.27 0.26 0.02
CA ILE A 113 8.59 -0.32 -0.29
C ILE A 113 8.42 -1.57 -1.15
N ALA A 114 7.48 -2.46 -0.78
CA ALA A 114 7.15 -3.63 -1.57
C ALA A 114 6.64 -3.25 -2.97
N ALA A 115 5.76 -2.26 -3.08
CA ALA A 115 5.27 -1.75 -4.36
C ALA A 115 6.41 -1.17 -5.22
N GLY A 116 7.37 -0.48 -4.60
CA GLY A 116 8.58 0.01 -5.28
C GLY A 116 9.45 -1.12 -5.79
N LEU A 117 9.70 -2.14 -4.97
CA LEU A 117 10.48 -3.33 -5.34
C LEU A 117 9.81 -4.13 -6.47
N LEU A 118 8.49 -4.35 -6.38
CA LEU A 118 7.70 -5.01 -7.43
C LEU A 118 7.79 -4.28 -8.77
N ARG A 119 7.86 -2.93 -8.74
CA ARG A 119 7.98 -2.11 -9.95
C ARG A 119 9.32 -2.24 -10.66
N VAL A 120 10.39 -2.54 -9.92
CA VAL A 120 11.78 -2.62 -10.43
C VAL A 120 12.10 -4.02 -10.96
N GLY A 121 11.16 -4.96 -10.86
CA GLY A 121 11.34 -6.30 -11.41
C GLY A 121 11.65 -7.38 -10.37
N ALA A 122 11.24 -7.18 -9.12
CA ALA A 122 10.92 -8.32 -8.25
C ALA A 122 9.66 -9.04 -8.81
N SER A 123 9.76 -9.54 -10.05
CA SER A 123 8.75 -10.43 -10.61
C SER A 123 8.81 -11.72 -9.80
N VAL A 124 7.71 -11.97 -9.10
CA VAL A 124 7.13 -13.27 -8.76
C VAL A 124 8.15 -14.43 -8.81
N ILE A 125 8.59 -14.84 -7.62
CA ILE A 125 9.06 -16.21 -7.36
C ILE A 125 7.95 -17.20 -7.74
#